data_AF-A0A3B9YIU0-F1
#
_entry.id   AF-A0A3B9YIU0-F1
#
_cell.length_a   1.000
_cell.length_b   1.000
_cell.length_c   1.000
_cell.angle_alpha   90.00
_cell.angle_beta   90.00
_cell.angle_gamma   90.00
#
_symmetry.space_group_name_H-M   'P 1'
#
loop_
_entity.id
_entity.type
_entity.pdbx_description
1 polymer ?
#
loop_
_entity_poly.entity_id
_entity_poly.type
_entity_poly.pdbx_seq_one_letter_code
_entity_poly.pdbx_strand_id
1 'polypeptide(L)'
;ANSGTAPALPPSAALSAASYSSEQPAQQRSLLAAQPPTPGVPSSPRDLLDALSAERFLFRFSGGESLRDKYYRARDLLRLGSTTGTMEIVFERSLEALLERSDPVRRSRRRRGKPKPGGAPAVRAIPAAVRDAVWARDEGRCTFLSPEGERCPAVRWLEIDHILPFALGGRSDEIGNLRLLCRAHNQLQARRIFGEAACRKGRRRGDGHV
;
A
#
# COMPACT_ATOMS: atom_id res chain seq x y z
N ALA A 1 -91.73 53.52 -17.33
CA ALA A 1 -91.82 52.18 -17.94
C ALA A 1 -90.90 51.24 -17.17
N ASN A 2 -91.51 50.24 -16.53
CA ASN A 2 -90.97 49.07 -15.82
C ASN A 2 -89.54 49.09 -15.26
N SER A 3 -89.49 49.41 -13.96
CA SER A 3 -88.60 48.87 -12.93
C SER A 3 -88.79 47.36 -12.74
N GLY A 4 -87.68 46.61 -12.75
CA GLY A 4 -87.61 45.17 -12.50
C GLY A 4 -86.65 44.85 -11.36
N THR A 5 -87.14 45.02 -10.14
CA THR A 5 -86.51 44.83 -8.84
C THR A 5 -86.29 43.33 -8.56
N ALA A 6 -85.09 42.94 -8.15
CA ALA A 6 -84.81 41.61 -7.61
C ALA A 6 -85.36 41.48 -6.18
N PRO A 7 -86.11 40.42 -5.83
CA PRO A 7 -86.56 40.21 -4.46
C PRO A 7 -85.54 39.41 -3.63
N ALA A 8 -85.38 39.87 -2.40
CA ALA A 8 -84.70 39.23 -1.30
C ALA A 8 -85.46 38.00 -0.78
N LEU A 9 -84.71 37.04 -0.23
CA LEU A 9 -85.19 36.03 0.70
C LEU A 9 -84.44 36.18 2.04
N PRO A 10 -85.14 36.29 3.17
CA PRO A 10 -84.66 35.86 4.49
C PRO A 10 -85.69 34.91 5.15
N PRO A 11 -85.62 34.57 6.45
CA PRO A 11 -84.78 33.51 7.03
C PRO A 11 -85.59 32.49 7.87
N SER A 12 -84.95 31.42 8.36
CA SER A 12 -85.32 30.71 9.60
C SER A 12 -84.10 29.93 10.08
N ALA A 13 -83.39 30.40 11.13
CA ALA A 13 -83.68 30.21 12.56
C ALA A 13 -83.35 28.78 13.01
N ALA A 14 -82.61 28.50 14.08
CA ALA A 14 -81.85 29.31 15.04
C ALA A 14 -81.03 28.34 15.92
N LEU A 15 -80.16 28.93 16.75
CA LEU A 15 -79.50 28.41 17.96
C LEU A 15 -78.14 27.73 17.74
N SER A 16 -77.12 27.92 18.57
CA SER A 16 -76.70 28.98 19.49
C SER A 16 -75.36 28.50 20.09
N ALA A 17 -74.42 29.44 20.25
CA ALA A 17 -73.42 29.56 21.31
C ALA A 17 -72.40 28.42 21.63
N ALA A 18 -71.14 28.81 21.42
CA ALA A 18 -70.05 28.86 22.40
C ALA A 18 -69.29 27.57 22.78
N SER A 19 -68.06 27.52 22.24
CA SER A 19 -66.79 27.51 22.98
C SER A 19 -66.68 26.66 24.26
N TYR A 20 -65.84 25.62 24.22
CA TYR A 20 -64.92 25.36 25.32
C TYR A 20 -63.62 24.72 24.81
N SER A 21 -62.53 25.43 25.08
CA SER A 21 -61.15 24.97 24.98
C SER A 21 -60.93 23.69 25.78
N SER A 22 -60.15 22.76 25.24
CA SER A 22 -59.37 21.82 26.05
C SER A 22 -57.99 21.67 25.44
N GLU A 23 -57.09 22.51 25.95
CA GLU A 23 -55.66 22.34 25.80
C GLU A 23 -55.16 21.22 26.73
N GLN A 24 -54.30 20.37 26.16
CA GLN A 24 -53.10 19.75 26.77
C GLN A 24 -53.28 18.51 27.70
N PRO A 25 -52.33 17.52 27.71
CA PRO A 25 -50.91 17.80 28.01
C PRO A 25 -49.79 16.98 27.31
N ALA A 26 -48.69 17.70 27.12
CA ALA A 26 -47.30 17.36 27.43
C ALA A 26 -46.78 15.94 27.09
N GLN A 27 -46.27 15.78 25.88
CA GLN A 27 -45.25 14.77 25.57
C GLN A 27 -43.89 15.24 26.11
N GLN A 28 -43.69 15.12 27.43
CA GLN A 28 -42.37 15.12 28.05
C GLN A 28 -41.93 13.66 28.24
N ARG A 29 -41.23 13.11 27.25
CA ARG A 29 -40.31 11.99 27.47
C ARG A 29 -38.89 12.50 27.27
N SER A 30 -38.25 12.70 28.41
CA SER A 30 -36.85 13.05 28.61
C SER A 30 -35.92 12.35 27.60
N LEU A 31 -35.31 13.13 26.71
CA LEU A 31 -34.15 12.71 25.95
C LEU A 31 -32.96 12.73 26.92
N LEU A 32 -32.76 11.63 27.66
CA LEU A 32 -31.44 11.36 28.21
C LEU A 32 -30.48 11.31 27.01
N ALA A 33 -29.54 12.23 27.00
CA ALA A 33 -28.43 12.26 26.06
C ALA A 33 -27.70 10.90 26.11
N ALA A 34 -27.97 10.04 25.14
CA ALA A 34 -27.07 8.96 24.81
C ALA A 34 -25.83 9.62 24.21
N GLN A 35 -24.79 9.78 25.02
CA GLN A 35 -23.46 10.12 24.53
C GLN A 35 -23.09 9.12 23.41
N PRO A 36 -22.46 9.59 22.32
CA PRO A 36 -22.03 8.69 21.26
C PRO A 36 -21.10 7.64 21.88
N PRO A 37 -21.22 6.34 21.55
CA PRO A 37 -20.16 5.41 21.92
C PRO A 37 -18.88 5.91 21.23
N THR A 38 -17.94 6.37 22.05
CA THR A 38 -16.57 6.66 21.63
C THR A 38 -15.97 5.42 20.98
N PRO A 39 -15.08 5.57 19.99
CA PRO A 39 -14.55 4.45 19.23
C PRO A 39 -13.71 3.58 20.15
N GLY A 40 -14.29 2.50 20.66
CA GLY A 40 -13.53 1.41 21.25
C GLY A 40 -12.62 0.86 20.16
N VAL A 41 -11.31 1.10 20.31
CA VAL A 41 -10.28 0.51 19.45
C VAL A 41 -10.37 -1.00 19.63
N PRO A 42 -10.76 -1.81 18.62
CA PRO A 42 -10.45 -3.22 18.65
C PRO A 42 -8.93 -3.34 18.54
N SER A 43 -8.31 -3.65 19.67
CA SER A 43 -6.92 -4.06 19.78
C SER A 43 -6.69 -5.32 18.96
N SER A 44 -5.87 -5.19 17.92
CA SER A 44 -5.34 -6.21 17.01
C SER A 44 -6.24 -6.59 15.82
N PRO A 45 -5.77 -6.43 14.56
CA PRO A 45 -6.39 -7.09 13.43
C PRO A 45 -5.99 -8.57 13.51
N ARG A 46 -6.91 -9.42 13.97
CA ARG A 46 -6.84 -10.83 13.61
C ARG A 46 -7.56 -10.93 12.28
N ASP A 47 -6.82 -11.21 11.22
CA ASP A 47 -7.37 -11.73 9.98
C ASP A 47 -8.25 -12.92 10.34
N LEU A 48 -9.55 -12.66 10.47
CA LEU A 48 -10.51 -13.66 10.89
C LEU A 48 -10.96 -14.36 9.61
N LEU A 49 -10.20 -15.38 9.22
CA LEU A 49 -10.57 -16.33 8.18
C LEU A 49 -11.64 -17.27 8.74
N ASP A 50 -12.88 -16.78 8.83
CA ASP A 50 -14.00 -17.64 9.18
C ASP A 50 -14.37 -18.46 7.94
N ALA A 51 -14.23 -19.78 8.03
CA ALA A 51 -14.71 -20.68 6.98
C ALA A 51 -16.23 -20.62 6.91
N LEU A 52 -16.78 -20.08 5.81
CA LEU A 52 -18.23 -20.02 5.54
C LEU A 52 -18.74 -21.34 4.95
N SER A 53 -17.85 -22.12 4.33
CA SER A 53 -18.02 -23.50 3.86
C SER A 53 -16.64 -24.16 3.70
N ALA A 54 -16.56 -25.42 3.26
CA ALA A 54 -15.29 -26.12 3.04
C ALA A 54 -14.35 -25.41 2.03
N GLU A 55 -14.87 -24.49 1.22
CA GLU A 55 -14.13 -23.86 0.10
C GLU A 55 -14.26 -22.34 0.03
N ARG A 56 -14.99 -21.68 0.96
CA ARG A 56 -15.15 -20.22 0.97
C ARG A 56 -14.82 -19.65 2.35
N PHE A 57 -13.98 -18.62 2.36
CA PHE A 57 -13.54 -17.94 3.58
C PHE A 57 -14.03 -16.49 3.59
N LEU A 58 -14.45 -16.01 4.75
CA LEU A 58 -14.74 -14.59 4.96
C LEU A 58 -13.42 -13.85 5.21
N PHE A 59 -13.12 -12.86 4.37
CA PHE A 59 -12.04 -11.92 4.63
C PHE A 59 -12.64 -10.64 5.20
N ARG A 60 -12.42 -10.37 6.48
CA ARG A 60 -12.86 -9.14 7.14
C ARG A 60 -11.68 -8.44 7.80
N PHE A 61 -11.34 -7.28 7.28
CA PHE A 61 -10.33 -6.39 7.85
C PHE A 61 -10.73 -4.93 7.61
N SER A 62 -10.16 -4.02 8.41
CA SER A 62 -10.28 -2.59 8.19
C SER A 62 -9.11 -2.08 7.33
N GLY A 63 -9.41 -1.19 6.39
CA GLY A 63 -8.43 -0.60 5.47
C GLY A 63 -8.45 0.92 5.54
N GLY A 64 -7.27 1.55 5.42
CA GLY A 64 -7.16 3.00 5.27
C GLY A 64 -7.54 3.49 3.86
N GLU A 65 -7.65 4.81 3.69
CA GLU A 65 -8.03 5.46 2.43
C GLU A 65 -7.17 5.02 1.23
N SER A 66 -5.85 4.94 1.40
CA SER A 66 -4.96 4.48 0.32
C SER A 66 -5.27 3.06 -0.18
N LEU A 67 -5.72 2.16 0.70
CA LEU A 67 -6.09 0.79 0.31
C LEU A 67 -7.40 0.78 -0.47
N ARG A 68 -8.39 1.56 -0.02
CA ARG A 68 -9.67 1.77 -0.70
C ARG A 68 -9.46 2.29 -2.13
N ASP A 69 -8.62 3.31 -2.30
CA ASP A 69 -8.40 3.93 -3.60
C ASP A 69 -7.68 2.98 -4.58
N LYS A 70 -6.71 2.21 -4.07
CA LYS A 70 -6.04 1.15 -4.85
C LYS A 70 -7.01 0.05 -5.27
N TYR A 71 -7.92 -0.35 -4.37
CA TYR A 71 -8.95 -1.33 -4.67
C TYR A 71 -9.87 -0.86 -5.81
N TYR A 72 -10.39 0.36 -5.72
CA TYR A 72 -11.23 0.91 -6.79
C TYR A 72 -10.47 1.06 -8.11
N ARG A 73 -9.24 1.56 -8.06
CA ARG A 73 -8.40 1.65 -9.26
C ARG A 73 -8.17 0.28 -9.91
N ALA A 74 -7.87 -0.74 -9.12
CA ALA A 74 -7.68 -2.10 -9.63
C ALA A 74 -8.97 -2.66 -10.23
N ARG A 75 -10.11 -2.47 -9.56
CA ARG A 75 -11.44 -2.84 -10.08
C ARG A 75 -11.72 -2.20 -11.44
N ASP A 76 -11.49 -0.90 -11.56
CA ASP A 76 -11.78 -0.14 -12.78
C ASP A 76 -10.87 -0.58 -13.94
N LEU A 77 -9.58 -0.87 -13.66
CA LEU A 77 -8.65 -1.44 -14.65
C LEU A 77 -9.11 -2.80 -15.16
N LEU A 78 -9.70 -3.61 -14.27
CA LEU A 78 -10.28 -4.90 -14.62
C LEU A 78 -11.67 -4.78 -15.26
N ARG A 79 -12.22 -3.55 -15.34
CA ARG A 79 -13.57 -3.23 -15.85
C ARG A 79 -14.67 -4.05 -15.18
N LEU A 80 -14.50 -4.35 -13.89
CA LEU A 80 -15.45 -5.15 -13.13
C LEU A 80 -16.61 -4.28 -12.66
N GLY A 81 -17.84 -4.72 -12.92
CA GLY A 81 -19.07 -4.08 -12.42
C GLY A 81 -19.24 -4.21 -10.91
N SER A 82 -20.30 -3.57 -10.39
CA SER A 82 -20.74 -3.74 -9.00
C SER A 82 -21.49 -5.06 -8.84
N THR A 83 -20.75 -6.16 -8.70
CA THR A 83 -21.31 -7.49 -8.44
C THR A 83 -20.56 -8.18 -7.30
N THR A 84 -21.26 -9.04 -6.57
CA THR A 84 -20.66 -10.01 -5.65
C THR A 84 -19.54 -10.79 -6.35
N GLY A 85 -18.36 -10.88 -5.72
CA GLY A 85 -17.17 -11.55 -6.31
C GLY A 85 -16.14 -10.60 -6.94
N THR A 86 -16.45 -9.31 -7.12
CA THR A 86 -15.46 -8.32 -7.58
C THR A 86 -14.25 -8.22 -6.65
N MET A 87 -14.48 -8.36 -5.34
CA MET A 87 -13.40 -8.35 -4.35
C MET A 87 -12.50 -9.58 -4.47
N GLU A 88 -13.09 -10.77 -4.60
CA GLU A 88 -12.39 -12.04 -4.80
C GLU A 88 -11.41 -11.96 -5.98
N ILE A 89 -11.89 -11.51 -7.15
CA ILE A 89 -11.07 -11.38 -8.36
C ILE A 89 -9.92 -10.37 -8.19
N VAL A 90 -10.20 -9.20 -7.61
CA VAL A 90 -9.19 -8.16 -7.42
C VAL A 90 -8.11 -8.63 -6.45
N PHE A 91 -8.50 -9.25 -5.33
CA PHE A 91 -7.56 -9.76 -4.33
C PHE A 91 -6.77 -10.95 -4.85
N GLU A 92 -7.42 -11.92 -5.49
CA GLU A 92 -6.75 -13.08 -6.08
C GLU A 92 -5.68 -12.64 -7.10
N ARG A 93 -6.03 -11.74 -8.03
CA ARG A 93 -5.05 -11.22 -9.01
C ARG A 93 -3.94 -10.42 -8.35
N SER A 94 -4.24 -9.66 -7.30
CA SER A 94 -3.23 -8.89 -6.57
C SER A 94 -2.26 -9.80 -5.82
N LEU A 95 -2.76 -10.87 -5.19
CA LEU A 95 -1.96 -11.86 -4.49
C LEU A 95 -1.15 -12.71 -5.47
N GLU A 96 -1.75 -13.14 -6.58
CA GLU A 96 -1.04 -13.86 -7.66
C GLU A 96 0.12 -13.02 -8.20
N ALA A 97 -0.10 -11.72 -8.45
CA ALA A 97 0.96 -10.79 -8.89
C ALA A 97 2.04 -10.56 -7.81
N LEU A 98 1.64 -10.47 -6.54
CA LEU A 98 2.57 -10.34 -5.42
C LEU A 98 3.43 -11.59 -5.27
N LEU A 99 2.82 -12.78 -5.34
CA LEU A 99 3.49 -14.08 -5.31
C LEU A 99 4.39 -14.24 -6.52
N GLU A 100 3.96 -13.87 -7.72
CA GLU A 100 4.81 -13.92 -8.90
C GLU A 100 6.08 -13.08 -8.75
N ARG A 101 5.96 -11.89 -8.15
CA ARG A 101 7.11 -11.01 -7.91
C ARG A 101 7.97 -11.47 -6.73
N SER A 102 7.38 -12.06 -5.69
CA SER A 102 8.00 -12.14 -4.36
C SER A 102 8.21 -13.57 -3.87
N ASP A 103 7.46 -14.56 -4.37
CA ASP A 103 7.59 -15.97 -4.00
C ASP A 103 8.94 -16.52 -4.51
N PRO A 104 9.85 -16.96 -3.60
CA PRO A 104 11.13 -17.55 -3.98
C PRO A 104 11.00 -18.83 -4.84
N VAL A 105 9.95 -19.63 -4.62
CA VAL A 105 9.69 -20.88 -5.35
C VAL A 105 9.24 -20.58 -6.77
N ARG A 106 8.32 -19.63 -6.97
CA ARG A 106 7.89 -19.21 -8.33
C ARG A 106 9.03 -18.53 -9.09
N ARG A 107 9.80 -17.67 -8.41
CA ARG A 107 10.99 -17.02 -8.98
C ARG A 107 12.08 -18.01 -9.39
N SER A 108 12.34 -19.04 -8.59
CA SER A 108 13.32 -20.08 -8.93
C SER A 108 12.86 -20.96 -10.10
N ARG A 109 11.57 -21.34 -10.18
CA ARG A 109 11.00 -22.06 -11.33
C ARG A 109 11.11 -21.29 -12.64
N ARG A 110 10.80 -19.98 -12.66
CA ARG A 110 10.99 -19.13 -13.85
C ARG A 110 12.44 -19.07 -14.33
N ARG A 111 13.39 -19.05 -13.39
CA ARG A 111 14.83 -19.00 -13.71
C ARG A 111 15.35 -20.33 -14.25
N ARG A 112 14.78 -21.45 -13.82
CA ARG A 112 15.16 -22.80 -14.27
C ARG A 112 14.72 -23.10 -15.71
N GLY A 113 13.67 -22.44 -16.20
CA GLY A 113 13.14 -22.61 -17.57
C GLY A 113 13.73 -21.69 -18.64
N LYS A 114 14.66 -20.78 -18.30
CA LYS A 114 15.25 -19.85 -19.27
C LYS A 114 16.66 -20.32 -19.67
N PRO A 115 16.93 -20.64 -20.94
CA PRO A 115 18.26 -21.06 -21.34
C PRO A 115 19.26 -19.93 -21.05
N LYS A 116 20.37 -20.27 -20.41
CA LYS A 116 21.49 -19.34 -20.19
C LYS A 116 21.99 -18.88 -21.58
N PRO A 117 22.11 -17.57 -21.85
CA PRO A 117 22.96 -17.13 -22.95
C PRO A 117 24.38 -17.59 -22.59
N GLY A 118 24.95 -18.45 -23.43
CA GLY A 118 26.34 -18.87 -23.31
C GLY A 118 27.28 -17.70 -23.60
N GLY A 119 28.32 -17.57 -22.78
CA GLY A 119 29.64 -17.02 -23.15
C GLY A 119 29.77 -15.53 -23.51
N ALA A 120 30.45 -14.79 -22.60
CA ALA A 120 31.26 -13.56 -22.78
C ALA A 120 30.54 -12.19 -22.95
N PRO A 121 31.19 -11.03 -22.62
CA PRO A 121 32.40 -10.78 -21.83
C PRO A 121 32.05 -10.35 -20.38
N ALA A 122 33.03 -9.92 -19.57
CA ALA A 122 32.84 -9.46 -18.19
C ALA A 122 31.87 -8.26 -18.11
N VAL A 123 30.57 -8.55 -18.00
CA VAL A 123 29.54 -7.52 -17.87
C VAL A 123 29.68 -6.93 -16.47
N ARG A 124 29.89 -5.61 -16.39
CA ARG A 124 29.86 -4.86 -15.11
C ARG A 124 28.58 -5.14 -14.32
N ALA A 125 27.48 -5.43 -15.02
CA ALA A 125 26.18 -5.75 -14.44
C ALA A 125 26.25 -7.03 -13.59
N ILE A 126 25.90 -6.88 -12.31
CA ILE A 126 25.80 -8.00 -11.37
C ILE A 126 24.58 -8.84 -11.75
N PRO A 127 24.74 -10.15 -12.05
CA PRO A 127 23.61 -11.03 -12.37
C PRO A 127 22.56 -11.01 -11.25
N ALA A 128 21.28 -11.06 -11.61
CA ALA A 128 20.20 -10.98 -10.64
C ALA A 128 20.28 -12.05 -9.54
N ALA A 129 20.67 -13.28 -9.89
CA ALA A 129 20.86 -14.37 -8.93
C ALA A 129 21.96 -14.06 -7.90
N VAL A 130 23.05 -13.41 -8.34
CA VAL A 130 24.16 -13.02 -7.47
C VAL A 130 23.73 -11.87 -6.56
N ARG A 131 22.99 -10.87 -7.08
CA ARG A 131 22.43 -9.79 -6.25
C ARG A 131 21.55 -10.37 -5.13
N ASP A 132 20.64 -11.28 -5.46
CA ASP A 132 19.74 -11.88 -4.47
C ASP A 132 20.53 -12.67 -3.41
N ALA A 133 21.56 -13.41 -3.82
CA ALA A 133 22.41 -14.17 -2.90
C ALA A 133 23.19 -13.25 -1.94
N VAL A 134 23.72 -12.12 -2.43
CA VAL A 134 24.38 -11.11 -1.59
C VAL A 134 23.40 -10.48 -0.60
N TRP A 135 22.20 -10.14 -1.06
CA TRP A 135 21.15 -9.57 -0.19
C TRP A 135 20.70 -10.53 0.91
N ALA A 136 20.54 -11.83 0.58
CA ALA A 136 20.19 -12.85 1.54
C ALA A 136 21.32 -13.10 2.55
N ARG A 137 22.57 -13.24 2.08
CA ARG A 137 23.76 -13.44 2.93
C ARG A 137 23.96 -12.28 3.91
N ASP A 138 23.76 -11.05 3.44
CA ASP A 138 23.99 -9.85 4.24
C ASP A 138 22.76 -9.44 5.06
N GLU A 139 21.67 -10.22 5.01
CA GLU A 139 20.40 -9.99 5.72
C GLU A 139 19.79 -8.61 5.45
N GLY A 140 20.06 -8.01 4.29
CA GLY A 140 19.61 -6.65 3.98
C GLY A 140 20.18 -5.59 4.94
N ARG A 141 21.40 -5.79 5.44
CA ARG A 141 22.09 -4.88 6.36
C ARG A 141 23.48 -4.55 5.86
N CYS A 142 23.91 -3.31 6.09
CA CYS A 142 25.29 -2.89 5.79
C CYS A 142 26.30 -3.82 6.49
N THR A 143 27.30 -4.32 5.76
CA THR A 143 28.33 -5.25 6.29
C THR A 143 29.58 -4.55 6.81
N PHE A 144 29.67 -3.22 6.67
CA PHE A 144 30.76 -2.45 7.24
C PHE A 144 30.88 -2.65 8.75
N LEU A 145 32.11 -2.91 9.20
CA LEU A 145 32.49 -2.96 10.61
C LEU A 145 33.28 -1.70 10.97
N SER A 146 32.97 -1.10 12.12
CA SER A 146 33.78 -0.04 12.70
C SER A 146 35.18 -0.56 13.09
N PRO A 147 36.15 0.32 13.38
CA PRO A 147 37.44 -0.10 13.93
C PRO A 147 37.32 -0.96 15.21
N GLU A 148 36.27 -0.74 15.98
CA GLU A 148 35.92 -1.48 17.20
C GLU A 148 35.17 -2.80 16.92
N GLY A 149 34.89 -3.11 15.64
CA GLY A 149 34.23 -4.34 15.21
C GLY A 149 32.71 -4.26 15.17
N GLU A 150 32.11 -3.09 15.39
CA GLU A 150 30.64 -2.96 15.40
C GLU A 150 30.07 -2.86 13.98
N ARG A 151 29.06 -3.67 13.69
CA ARG A 151 28.40 -3.66 12.38
C ARG A 151 27.48 -2.46 12.26
N CYS A 152 27.58 -1.74 11.14
CA CYS A 152 26.70 -0.62 10.85
C CYS A 152 25.20 -1.03 10.92
N PRO A 153 24.36 -0.29 11.67
CA PRO A 153 22.95 -0.65 11.84
C PRO A 153 22.07 -0.27 10.64
N ALA A 154 22.65 0.28 9.56
CA ALA A 154 21.88 0.72 8.41
C ALA A 154 21.23 -0.46 7.66
N VAL A 155 19.91 -0.38 7.49
CA VAL A 155 19.08 -1.36 6.77
C VAL A 155 18.39 -0.77 5.52
N ARG A 156 18.61 0.53 5.27
CA ARG A 156 17.99 1.29 4.19
C ARG A 156 19.05 1.98 3.34
N TRP A 157 18.70 2.29 2.09
CA TRP A 157 19.61 2.94 1.12
C TRP A 157 20.92 2.17 0.95
N LEU A 158 20.80 0.84 0.83
CA LEU A 158 21.91 -0.07 0.62
C LEU A 158 22.25 -0.17 -0.87
N GLU A 159 23.54 -0.23 -1.14
CA GLU A 159 24.15 -0.36 -2.44
C GLU A 159 25.01 -1.63 -2.42
N ILE A 160 25.06 -2.35 -3.55
CA ILE A 160 25.97 -3.49 -3.70
C ILE A 160 27.34 -2.92 -4.10
N ASP A 161 28.32 -3.12 -3.24
CA ASP A 161 29.72 -2.75 -3.42
C ASP A 161 30.55 -3.97 -3.83
N HIS A 162 31.56 -3.74 -4.68
CA HIS A 162 32.56 -4.73 -5.05
C HIS A 162 33.75 -4.61 -4.11
N ILE A 163 34.09 -5.69 -3.39
CA ILE A 163 35.24 -5.74 -2.47
C ILE A 163 36.55 -5.46 -3.23
N LEU A 164 36.79 -6.22 -4.30
CA LEU A 164 37.70 -5.83 -5.38
C LEU A 164 36.87 -5.14 -6.46
N PRO A 165 37.01 -3.83 -6.69
CA PRO A 165 36.23 -3.12 -7.68
C PRO A 165 36.38 -3.69 -9.09
N PHE A 166 35.30 -3.63 -9.88
CA PHE A 166 35.31 -4.05 -11.27
C PHE A 166 36.43 -3.39 -12.10
N ALA A 167 36.72 -2.11 -11.85
CA ALA A 167 37.80 -1.37 -12.54
C ALA A 167 39.21 -1.93 -12.25
N LEU A 168 39.36 -2.75 -11.21
CA LEU A 168 40.60 -3.42 -10.83
C LEU A 168 40.55 -4.93 -11.12
N GLY A 169 39.65 -5.37 -12.01
CA GLY A 169 39.50 -6.78 -12.38
C GLY A 169 38.54 -7.57 -11.49
N GLY A 170 37.83 -6.91 -10.58
CA GLY A 170 36.82 -7.53 -9.74
C GLY A 170 35.68 -8.18 -10.51
N ARG A 171 35.35 -9.42 -10.17
CA ARG A 171 34.26 -10.17 -10.77
C ARG A 171 32.89 -9.72 -10.24
N SER A 172 31.92 -9.54 -11.14
CA SER A 172 30.53 -9.22 -10.80
C SER A 172 29.63 -10.44 -10.63
N ASP A 173 30.10 -11.63 -11.00
CA ASP A 173 29.38 -12.89 -10.89
C ASP A 173 29.75 -13.70 -9.63
N GLU A 174 30.76 -13.23 -8.89
CA GLU A 174 31.24 -13.86 -7.67
C GLU A 174 30.58 -13.25 -6.43
N ILE A 175 29.82 -14.04 -5.68
CA ILE A 175 29.13 -13.59 -4.46
C ILE A 175 30.14 -13.11 -3.40
N GLY A 176 31.29 -13.80 -3.29
CA GLY A 176 32.35 -13.46 -2.34
C GLY A 176 32.96 -12.08 -2.58
N ASN A 177 32.99 -11.61 -3.84
CA ASN A 177 33.52 -10.30 -4.20
C ASN A 177 32.51 -9.14 -4.00
N LEU A 178 31.30 -9.42 -3.53
CA LEU A 178 30.23 -8.44 -3.40
C LEU A 178 29.75 -8.33 -1.96
N ARG A 179 29.30 -7.14 -1.56
CA ARG A 179 28.75 -6.87 -0.22
C ARG A 179 27.73 -5.73 -0.22
N LEU A 180 26.83 -5.71 0.76
CA LEU A 180 25.93 -4.59 0.98
C LEU A 180 26.58 -3.52 1.85
N LEU A 181 26.58 -2.29 1.37
CA LEU A 181 26.98 -1.11 2.12
C LEU A 181 25.90 -0.04 2.05
N CYS A 182 25.71 0.74 3.11
CA CYS A 182 24.95 1.98 2.97
C CYS A 182 25.74 2.95 2.08
N ARG A 183 25.04 3.89 1.43
CA ARG A 183 25.67 4.92 0.58
C ARG A 183 26.89 5.60 1.20
N ALA A 184 26.87 5.90 2.51
CA ALA A 184 27.99 6.52 3.21
C ALA A 184 29.23 5.61 3.25
N HIS A 185 29.05 4.34 3.62
CA HIS A 185 30.13 3.37 3.66
C HIS A 185 30.60 2.96 2.26
N ASN A 186 29.72 2.89 1.26
CA ASN A 186 30.12 2.67 -0.12
C ASN A 186 31.05 3.79 -0.62
N GLN A 187 30.69 5.05 -0.36
CA GLN A 187 31.56 6.19 -0.69
C GLN A 187 32.87 6.21 0.10
N LEU A 188 32.87 5.77 1.36
CA LEU A 188 34.10 5.61 2.14
C LEU A 188 35.03 4.58 1.50
N GLN A 189 34.51 3.41 1.11
CA GLN A 189 35.30 2.35 0.46
C GLN A 189 35.83 2.79 -0.90
N ALA A 190 35.00 3.45 -1.70
CA ALA A 190 35.42 4.04 -2.98
C ALA A 190 36.59 5.03 -2.80
N ARG A 191 36.54 5.90 -1.77
CA ARG A 191 37.63 6.83 -1.45
C ARG A 191 38.90 6.14 -0.98
N ARG A 192 38.78 5.07 -0.18
CA ARG A 192 39.92 4.28 0.28
C ARG A 192 40.65 3.60 -0.89
N ILE A 193 39.91 3.13 -1.90
CA ILE A 193 40.50 2.38 -3.02
C ILE A 193 40.98 3.30 -4.15
N PHE A 194 40.18 4.29 -4.54
CA PHE A 194 40.47 5.14 -5.71
C PHE A 194 41.04 6.52 -5.36
N GLY A 195 40.98 6.92 -4.09
CA GLY A 195 41.38 8.26 -3.64
C GLY A 195 40.32 9.34 -3.89
N GLU A 196 40.42 10.43 -3.12
CA GLU A 196 39.44 11.54 -3.12
C GLU A 196 39.27 12.19 -4.51
N ALA A 197 40.38 12.37 -5.23
CA ALA A 197 40.41 13.06 -6.51
C ALA A 197 39.67 12.27 -7.61
N ALA A 198 39.80 10.94 -7.64
CA ALA A 198 39.12 10.09 -8.60
C ALA A 198 37.61 10.03 -8.32
N CYS A 199 37.22 9.92 -7.04
CA CYS A 199 35.81 9.93 -6.64
C CYS A 199 35.12 11.26 -6.95
N ARG A 200 35.80 12.40 -6.78
CA ARG A 200 35.24 13.73 -7.10
C ARG A 200 34.99 13.91 -8.60
N LYS A 201 35.90 13.42 -9.45
CA LYS A 201 35.73 13.44 -10.93
C LYS A 201 34.57 12.55 -11.39
N GLY A 202 34.37 11.39 -10.75
CA GLY A 202 33.29 10.45 -11.07
C GLY A 202 31.88 11.00 -10.80
N ARG A 203 31.69 11.74 -9.69
CA ARG A 203 30.37 12.32 -9.34
C ARG A 203 29.88 13.32 -10.39
N ARG A 204 30.77 14.18 -10.89
CA ARG A 204 30.43 15.20 -11.91
C ARG A 204 29.91 14.62 -13.23
N ARG A 205 30.20 13.35 -13.52
CA ARG A 205 29.72 12.67 -14.74
C ARG A 205 28.35 11.99 -14.56
N GLY A 206 27.89 11.76 -13.32
CA GLY A 206 26.65 11.05 -13.02
C GLY A 206 25.42 11.95 -12.85
N ASP A 207 25.61 13.24 -12.58
CA ASP A 207 24.53 14.22 -12.32
C ASP A 207 23.97 14.86 -13.61
N GLY A 208 24.17 14.23 -14.77
CA GLY A 208 23.85 14.76 -16.11
C GLY A 208 22.59 14.18 -16.78
N HIS A 209 21.64 13.67 -16.02
CA HIS A 209 20.30 13.32 -16.54
C HIS A 209 19.25 13.93 -15.62
N VAL A 210 18.66 15.03 -16.13
CA VAL A 210 17.49 15.73 -15.58
C VAL A 210 16.23 14.95 -15.94
#